data_AF-A0A9D7VIL9-F1
#
_entry.id   AF-A0A9D7VIL9-F1
#
_cell.length_a   1.000
_cell.length_b   1.000
_cell.length_c   1.000
_cell.angle_alpha   90.00
_cell.angle_beta   90.00
_cell.angle_gamma   90.00
#
_symmetry.space_group_name_H-M   'P 1'
#
loop_
_entity.id
_entity.type
_entity.pdbx_description
1 polymer ?
#
loop_
_entity_poly.entity_id
_entity_poly.type
_entity_poly.pdbx_seq_one_letter_code
_entity_poly.pdbx_strand_id
1 'polypeptide(L)'
;MAVVSTFELLLKPQLPKRLTDTVPELSSLARKIVQGYFLSISNITSDFLYLSVVFTAKTPGLDLTKIASFLDTTGQNDPVSRVFTEDDKKTTKTRFTIPLNAYDTGLLIVQPNIADLAILKAANFELRGYVEIFLSSGSTPQSTQLLITPEHRGTFFGEDSSKLGEVAYALPTATGKSLFELTKGV
;
A
#
# COMPACT_ATOMS: atom_id res chain seq x y z
N MET A 1 -0.18 16.70 9.39
CA MET A 1 0.47 15.91 8.33
C MET A 1 1.61 15.14 8.95
N ALA A 2 1.78 13.86 8.61
CA ALA A 2 2.93 13.07 9.04
C ALA A 2 3.37 12.11 7.92
N VAL A 3 4.69 11.99 7.71
CA VAL A 3 5.26 10.92 6.87
C VAL A 3 5.18 9.61 7.64
N VAL A 4 4.65 8.57 7.00
CA VAL A 4 4.43 7.25 7.61
C VAL A 4 5.64 6.35 7.36
N SER A 5 5.89 5.97 6.11
CA SER A 5 6.97 5.07 5.72
C SER A 5 7.25 5.17 4.22
N THR A 6 8.27 4.46 3.76
CA THR A 6 8.38 4.10 2.34
C THR A 6 7.28 3.12 1.94
N PHE A 7 7.04 2.94 0.64
CA PHE A 7 6.26 1.83 0.11
C PHE A 7 6.90 1.25 -1.16
N GLU A 8 6.59 -0.01 -1.43
CA GLU A 8 6.90 -0.71 -2.68
C GLU A 8 5.72 -1.59 -3.09
N LEU A 9 5.18 -1.34 -4.28
CA LEU A 9 4.26 -2.22 -4.96
C LEU A 9 5.01 -2.96 -6.06
N LEU A 10 4.93 -4.28 -6.07
CA LEU A 10 5.73 -5.11 -6.96
C LEU A 10 4.88 -6.21 -7.58
N LEU A 11 4.95 -6.36 -8.89
CA LEU A 11 4.56 -7.57 -9.59
C LEU A 11 5.64 -7.91 -10.61
N LYS A 12 6.54 -8.82 -10.22
CA LYS A 12 7.76 -9.16 -10.98
C LYS A 12 8.22 -10.59 -10.76
N PRO A 13 9.07 -11.15 -11.64
CA PRO A 13 9.87 -12.33 -11.32
C PRO A 13 10.72 -12.08 -10.06
N GLN A 14 10.80 -13.09 -9.19
CA GLN A 14 11.63 -13.09 -7.98
C GLN A 14 13.12 -12.99 -8.34
N LEU A 15 13.53 -13.62 -9.44
CA LEU A 15 14.90 -13.61 -9.92
C LEU A 15 15.03 -12.72 -11.17
N PRO A 16 16.16 -12.01 -11.36
CA PRO A 16 16.42 -11.29 -12.59
C PRO A 16 16.36 -12.23 -13.80
N LYS A 17 15.59 -11.86 -14.83
CA LYS A 17 15.41 -12.70 -16.03
C LYS A 17 16.73 -13.09 -16.70
N ARG A 18 17.69 -12.16 -16.76
CA ARG A 18 19.04 -12.43 -17.29
C ARG A 18 19.74 -13.59 -16.59
N LEU A 19 19.52 -13.75 -15.28
CA LEU A 19 20.11 -14.83 -14.49
C LEU A 19 19.47 -16.17 -14.86
N THR A 20 18.13 -16.22 -14.95
CA THR A 20 17.41 -17.46 -15.31
C THR A 20 17.61 -17.86 -16.76
N ASP A 21 17.85 -16.90 -17.66
CA ASP A 21 18.19 -17.17 -19.06
C ASP A 21 19.61 -17.76 -19.21
N THR A 22 20.53 -17.41 -18.30
CA THR A 22 21.93 -17.88 -18.32
C THR A 22 22.12 -19.21 -17.59
N VAL A 23 21.30 -19.46 -16.55
CA VAL A 23 21.37 -20.68 -15.70
C VAL A 23 19.97 -21.32 -15.64
N PRO A 24 19.60 -22.16 -16.62
CA PRO A 24 18.25 -22.72 -16.74
C PRO A 24 17.77 -23.55 -15.54
N GLU A 25 18.69 -24.12 -14.76
CA GLU A 25 18.41 -24.90 -13.55
C GLU A 25 17.70 -24.06 -12.47
N LEU A 26 17.88 -22.74 -12.50
CA LEU A 26 17.23 -21.80 -11.57
C LEU A 26 15.75 -21.56 -11.91
N SER A 27 15.24 -22.04 -13.06
CA SER A 27 13.83 -21.92 -13.45
C SER A 27 12.87 -22.47 -12.38
N SER A 28 13.27 -23.54 -11.70
CA SER A 28 12.50 -24.16 -10.61
C SER A 28 12.34 -23.25 -9.38
N LEU A 29 13.22 -22.27 -9.20
CA LEU A 29 13.19 -21.25 -8.14
C LEU A 29 12.59 -19.92 -8.62
N ALA A 30 12.43 -19.73 -9.93
CA ALA A 30 11.98 -18.50 -10.55
C ALA A 30 10.46 -18.33 -10.44
N ARG A 31 10.00 -17.99 -9.24
CA ARG A 31 8.61 -17.60 -8.99
C ARG A 31 8.38 -16.14 -9.38
N LYS A 32 7.13 -15.75 -9.53
CA LYS A 32 6.70 -14.34 -9.54
C LYS A 32 6.31 -13.94 -8.12
N ILE A 33 6.44 -12.66 -7.79
CA ILE A 33 5.97 -12.06 -6.55
C ILE A 33 4.92 -11.02 -6.89
N VAL A 34 3.80 -11.04 -6.15
CA VAL A 34 2.93 -9.87 -5.97
C VAL A 34 3.16 -9.33 -4.56
N GLN A 35 3.57 -8.08 -4.42
CA GLN A 35 3.76 -7.41 -3.15
C GLN A 35 2.84 -6.19 -3.08
N GLY A 36 2.05 -6.15 -2.02
CA GLY A 36 1.21 -5.00 -1.67
C GLY A 36 1.73 -4.26 -0.44
N TYR A 37 1.27 -3.04 -0.29
CA TYR A 37 1.43 -2.21 0.89
C TYR A 37 0.15 -2.25 1.74
N PHE A 38 0.33 -2.51 3.02
CA PHE A 38 -0.72 -2.73 4.00
C PHE A 38 -0.49 -1.72 5.13
N LEU A 39 -1.50 -0.92 5.44
CA LEU A 39 -1.41 0.10 6.47
C LEU A 39 -2.52 -0.09 7.49
N SER A 40 -2.16 -0.67 8.63
CA SER A 40 -3.06 -0.77 9.78
C SER A 40 -3.09 0.57 10.51
N ILE A 41 -4.30 1.08 10.74
CA ILE A 41 -4.55 2.36 11.42
C ILE A 41 -5.61 2.13 12.48
N SER A 42 -5.22 2.21 13.74
CA SER A 42 -6.15 2.15 14.87
C SER A 42 -6.43 3.56 15.38
N ASN A 43 -7.70 3.94 15.35
CA ASN A 43 -8.19 5.13 16.01
C ASN A 43 -8.40 4.83 17.49
N ILE A 44 -7.52 5.36 18.34
CA ILE A 44 -7.59 5.12 19.80
C ILE A 44 -8.41 6.20 20.53
N THR A 45 -9.14 7.03 19.79
CA THR A 45 -9.94 8.14 20.31
C THR A 45 -11.44 7.89 20.16
N SER A 46 -12.25 8.70 20.85
CA SER A 46 -13.71 8.64 20.82
C SER A 46 -14.36 9.27 19.60
N ASP A 47 -13.58 9.91 18.72
CA ASP A 47 -14.11 10.65 17.59
C ASP A 47 -14.12 9.80 16.33
N PHE A 48 -15.14 9.98 15.49
CA PHE A 48 -15.10 9.51 14.11
C PHE A 48 -14.15 10.38 13.27
N LEU A 49 -13.31 9.74 12.45
CA LEU A 49 -12.26 10.40 11.69
C LEU A 49 -12.42 10.15 10.18
N TYR A 50 -12.13 11.20 9.40
CA TYR A 50 -11.77 11.07 7.99
C TYR A 50 -10.26 11.29 7.87
N LEU A 51 -9.55 10.26 7.44
CA LEU A 51 -8.10 10.32 7.23
C LEU A 51 -7.81 10.39 5.73
N SER A 52 -6.83 11.20 5.34
CA SER A 52 -6.27 11.15 3.98
C SER A 52 -4.91 10.46 4.04
N VAL A 53 -4.76 9.38 3.29
CA VAL A 53 -3.47 8.69 3.09
C VAL A 53 -2.99 9.01 1.69
N VAL A 54 -1.78 9.57 1.56
CA VAL A 54 -1.24 10.04 0.29
C VAL A 54 0.01 9.26 -0.07
N PHE A 55 -0.02 8.61 -1.24
CA PHE A 55 1.12 7.93 -1.84
C PHE A 55 1.79 8.90 -2.81
N THR A 56 3.07 9.18 -2.61
CA THR A 56 3.85 10.04 -3.50
C THR A 56 4.93 9.22 -4.21
N ALA A 57 4.94 9.25 -5.53
CA ALA A 57 5.94 8.60 -6.39
C ALA A 57 6.40 9.54 -7.51
N LYS A 58 7.61 9.35 -8.04
CA LYS A 58 8.19 10.23 -9.06
C LYS A 58 8.15 9.64 -10.48
N THR A 59 8.61 8.40 -10.67
CA THR A 59 8.70 7.82 -12.01
C THR A 59 8.73 6.28 -11.97
N PRO A 60 7.75 5.58 -12.57
CA PRO A 60 6.48 6.12 -13.05
C PRO A 60 5.65 6.68 -11.88
N GLY A 61 4.64 7.50 -12.18
CA GLY A 61 3.58 7.83 -11.23
C GLY A 61 2.72 6.61 -10.91
N LEU A 62 1.86 6.71 -9.88
CA LEU A 62 0.89 5.66 -9.57
C LEU A 62 -0.20 5.63 -10.64
N ASP A 63 -0.18 4.61 -11.49
CA ASP A 63 -1.23 4.33 -12.49
C ASP A 63 -2.39 3.58 -11.82
N LEU A 64 -3.49 4.29 -11.57
CA LEU A 64 -4.65 3.73 -10.87
C LEU A 64 -5.29 2.53 -11.57
N THR A 65 -5.10 2.39 -12.89
CA THR A 65 -5.61 1.23 -13.63
C THR A 65 -4.86 -0.06 -13.29
N LYS A 66 -3.62 0.08 -12.79
CA LYS A 66 -2.71 -1.02 -12.47
C LYS A 66 -2.67 -1.39 -11.00
N ILE A 67 -3.46 -0.72 -10.16
CA ILE A 67 -3.53 -0.98 -8.74
C ILE A 67 -4.95 -1.34 -8.33
N ALA A 68 -5.05 -2.08 -7.24
CA ALA A 68 -6.28 -2.29 -6.51
C ALA A 68 -6.10 -1.77 -5.09
N SER A 69 -7.13 -1.10 -4.57
CA SER A 69 -7.10 -0.52 -3.23
C SER A 69 -8.36 -0.85 -2.46
N PHE A 70 -8.20 -1.31 -1.23
CA PHE A 70 -9.27 -1.75 -0.35
C PHE A 70 -9.11 -1.16 1.03
N LEU A 71 -10.23 -0.87 1.68
CA LEU A 71 -10.28 -0.58 3.11
C LEU A 71 -11.00 -1.74 3.78
N ASP A 72 -10.32 -2.36 4.73
CA ASP A 72 -10.91 -3.41 5.54
C ASP A 72 -11.09 -2.96 6.99
N THR A 73 -12.34 -2.84 7.40
CA THR A 73 -12.75 -2.61 8.80
C THR A 73 -13.69 -3.71 9.31
N THR A 74 -14.14 -4.62 8.44
CA THR A 74 -15.21 -5.59 8.73
C THR A 74 -14.87 -7.03 8.30
N GLY A 75 -13.71 -7.24 7.71
CA GLY A 75 -13.26 -8.47 7.06
C GLY A 75 -13.67 -8.59 5.59
N GLN A 76 -14.36 -7.61 5.01
CA GLN A 76 -14.90 -7.68 3.64
C GLN A 76 -13.99 -7.08 2.56
N ASN A 77 -12.97 -6.30 2.92
CA ASN A 77 -12.10 -5.59 1.98
C ASN A 77 -12.88 -4.74 0.95
N ASP A 78 -13.57 -3.71 1.42
CA ASP A 78 -14.38 -2.87 0.54
C ASP A 78 -13.50 -1.97 -0.34
N PRO A 79 -13.82 -1.78 -1.63
CA PRO A 79 -13.07 -0.87 -2.50
C PRO A 79 -13.03 0.56 -1.95
N VAL A 80 -11.86 1.21 -2.00
CA VAL A 80 -11.73 2.60 -1.55
C VAL A 80 -12.35 3.54 -2.58
N SER A 81 -13.40 4.27 -2.18
CA SER A 81 -14.27 5.03 -3.08
C SER A 81 -13.77 6.42 -3.48
N ARG A 82 -12.72 6.96 -2.83
CA ARG A 82 -12.24 8.34 -3.07
C ARG A 82 -10.73 8.37 -3.32
N VAL A 83 -10.38 8.38 -4.60
CA VAL A 83 -9.01 8.48 -5.08
C VAL A 83 -8.83 9.78 -5.87
N PHE A 84 -7.93 10.64 -5.42
CA PHE A 84 -7.54 11.85 -6.15
C PHE A 84 -6.10 11.73 -6.57
N THR A 85 -5.81 12.00 -7.85
CA THR A 85 -4.44 12.00 -8.36
C THR A 85 -4.06 13.39 -8.82
N GLU A 86 -2.97 13.91 -8.28
CA GLU A 86 -2.34 15.16 -8.68
C GLU A 86 -0.98 14.84 -9.31
N ASP A 87 -0.73 15.35 -10.51
CA ASP A 87 0.55 15.22 -11.21
C ASP A 87 1.15 16.61 -11.43
N ASP A 88 2.29 16.89 -10.81
CA ASP A 88 2.99 18.18 -10.92
C ASP A 88 4.21 18.10 -11.86
N LYS A 89 4.27 17.08 -12.74
CA LYS A 89 5.38 16.73 -13.64
C LYS A 89 6.67 16.28 -12.94
N LYS A 90 6.76 16.39 -11.61
CA LYS A 90 7.91 15.95 -10.80
C LYS A 90 7.55 14.77 -9.91
N THR A 91 6.30 14.70 -9.47
CA THR A 91 5.74 13.65 -8.63
C THR A 91 4.26 13.48 -8.93
N THR A 92 3.80 12.25 -8.79
CA THR A 92 2.39 11.87 -8.78
C THR A 92 2.00 11.58 -7.34
N LYS A 93 0.96 12.28 -6.87
CA LYS A 93 0.36 12.08 -5.56
C LYS A 93 -0.99 11.43 -5.72
N THR A 94 -1.21 10.31 -5.04
CA THR A 94 -2.51 9.66 -4.99
C THR A 94 -3.02 9.67 -3.57
N ARG A 95 -4.18 10.29 -3.37
CA ARG A 95 -4.84 10.41 -2.07
C ARG A 95 -6.00 9.45 -1.95
N PHE A 96 -5.98 8.62 -0.93
CA PHE A 96 -7.10 7.82 -0.43
C PHE A 96 -7.73 8.51 0.76
N THR A 97 -9.05 8.74 0.72
CA THR A 97 -9.78 9.21 1.91
C THR A 97 -10.50 8.04 2.55
N ILE A 98 -10.15 7.73 3.80
CA ILE A 98 -10.70 6.61 4.55
C ILE A 98 -11.52 7.11 5.75
N PRO A 99 -12.77 6.65 5.92
CA PRO A 99 -13.49 6.80 7.17
C PRO A 99 -12.96 5.82 8.21
N LEU A 100 -12.89 6.22 9.47
CA LEU A 100 -12.52 5.35 10.58
C LEU A 100 -13.34 5.70 11.82
N ASN A 101 -14.05 4.71 12.36
CA ASN A 101 -14.87 4.91 13.55
C ASN A 101 -14.01 5.13 14.79
N ALA A 102 -14.64 5.66 15.84
CA ALA A 102 -14.06 5.73 17.17
C ALA A 102 -13.67 4.32 17.65
N TYR A 103 -12.48 4.18 18.25
CA TYR A 103 -11.98 2.92 18.80
C TYR A 103 -11.87 1.75 17.80
N ASP A 104 -11.84 2.04 16.50
CA ASP A 104 -11.83 1.06 15.44
C ASP A 104 -10.48 0.97 14.73
N THR A 105 -10.23 -0.14 14.04
CA THR A 105 -9.01 -0.36 13.25
C THR A 105 -9.35 -0.62 11.80
N GLY A 106 -8.78 0.19 10.92
CA GLY A 106 -8.87 0.00 9.48
C GLY A 106 -7.54 -0.49 8.91
N LEU A 107 -7.63 -1.39 7.95
CA LEU A 107 -6.51 -1.84 7.14
C LEU A 107 -6.66 -1.29 5.72
N LEU A 108 -5.84 -0.31 5.35
CA LEU A 108 -5.74 0.14 3.97
C LEU A 108 -4.78 -0.79 3.21
N ILE A 109 -5.29 -1.40 2.16
CA ILE A 109 -4.53 -2.28 1.26
C ILE A 109 -4.35 -1.56 -0.07
N VAL A 110 -3.12 -1.47 -0.55
CA VAL A 110 -2.80 -0.99 -1.90
C VAL A 110 -1.86 -1.99 -2.54
N GLN A 111 -2.24 -2.56 -3.68
CA GLN A 111 -1.48 -3.63 -4.33
C GLN A 111 -1.62 -3.56 -5.86
N PRO A 112 -0.76 -4.26 -6.63
CA PRO A 112 -1.00 -4.44 -8.07
C PRO A 112 -2.37 -5.06 -8.34
N ASN A 113 -3.05 -4.61 -9.39
CA ASN A 113 -4.35 -5.14 -9.81
C ASN A 113 -4.19 -6.49 -10.51
N ILE A 114 -4.09 -7.57 -9.73
CA ILE A 114 -3.95 -8.93 -10.26
C ILE A 114 -5.24 -9.50 -10.87
N ALA A 115 -6.38 -8.83 -10.71
CA ALA A 115 -7.61 -9.18 -11.41
C ALA A 115 -7.52 -8.87 -12.92
N ASP A 116 -6.63 -7.94 -13.30
CA ASP A 116 -6.24 -7.75 -14.69
C ASP A 116 -5.20 -8.80 -15.11
N LEU A 117 -5.64 -9.77 -15.91
CA LEU A 117 -4.80 -10.85 -16.40
C LEU A 117 -3.67 -10.37 -17.32
N ALA A 118 -3.80 -9.22 -17.99
CA ALA A 118 -2.72 -8.65 -18.78
C ALA A 118 -1.57 -8.17 -17.88
N ILE A 119 -1.90 -7.51 -16.76
CA ILE A 119 -0.93 -7.10 -15.74
C ILE A 119 -0.28 -8.34 -15.12
N LEU A 120 -1.09 -9.32 -14.70
CA LEU A 120 -0.61 -10.56 -14.08
C LEU A 120 0.36 -11.33 -15.01
N LYS A 121 0.02 -11.43 -16.31
CA LYS A 121 0.85 -12.12 -17.30
C LYS A 121 2.15 -11.38 -17.56
N ALA A 122 2.07 -10.05 -17.79
CA ALA A 122 3.23 -9.22 -18.08
C ALA A 122 4.24 -9.24 -16.93
N ALA A 123 3.75 -9.25 -15.68
CA ALA A 123 4.56 -9.31 -14.47
C ALA A 123 5.78 -8.37 -14.52
N ASN A 124 5.55 -7.12 -14.92
CA ASN A 124 6.57 -6.10 -15.05
C ASN A 124 6.06 -4.77 -14.49
N PHE A 125 5.59 -4.82 -13.26
CA PHE A 125 5.11 -3.65 -12.54
C PHE A 125 5.93 -3.46 -11.28
N GLU A 126 6.39 -2.23 -11.07
CA GLU A 126 7.13 -1.84 -9.89
C GLU A 126 6.88 -0.36 -9.65
N LEU A 127 6.58 -0.02 -8.41
CA LEU A 127 6.40 1.36 -7.99
C LEU A 127 6.89 1.53 -6.57
N ARG A 128 7.67 2.59 -6.34
CA ARG A 128 8.25 2.92 -5.05
C ARG A 128 8.05 4.39 -4.74
N GLY A 129 7.96 4.70 -3.45
CA GLY A 129 7.82 6.05 -2.98
C GLY A 129 7.67 6.11 -1.47
N TYR A 130 6.93 7.10 -0.99
CA TYR A 130 6.61 7.25 0.42
C TYR A 130 5.13 7.57 0.64
N VAL A 131 4.68 7.30 1.85
CA VAL A 131 3.29 7.47 2.29
C VAL A 131 3.21 8.55 3.35
N GLU A 132 2.21 9.40 3.24
CA GLU A 132 1.87 10.43 4.22
C GLU A 132 0.43 10.23 4.72
N ILE A 133 0.15 10.68 5.94
CA ILE A 133 -1.18 10.67 6.52
C ILE A 133 -1.57 12.05 7.07
N PHE A 134 -2.84 12.39 6.88
CA PHE A 134 -3.43 13.66 7.27
C PHE A 134 -4.77 13.42 7.95
N LEU A 135 -5.05 14.20 8.99
CA LEU A 135 -6.41 14.38 9.47
C LEU A 135 -7.14 15.29 8.48
N SER A 136 -8.17 14.76 7.82
CA SER A 136 -8.93 15.50 6.80
C SER A 136 -9.72 16.64 7.44
N SER A 137 -9.92 17.73 6.69
CA SER A 137 -10.74 18.87 7.10
C SER A 137 -12.19 18.48 7.40
N GLY A 138 -12.68 17.39 6.80
CA GLY A 138 -14.01 16.83 7.06
C GLY A 138 -14.17 16.11 8.40
N SER A 139 -13.09 15.84 9.14
CA SER A 139 -13.19 15.30 10.50
C SER A 139 -13.68 16.39 11.46
N THR A 140 -14.36 16.04 12.54
CA THR A 140 -14.70 17.02 13.59
C THR A 140 -13.48 17.47 14.41
N PRO A 141 -12.66 16.58 15.00
CA PRO A 141 -11.58 16.99 15.89
C PRO A 141 -10.48 17.78 15.16
N GLN A 142 -9.80 18.68 15.89
CA GLN A 142 -8.65 19.45 15.36
C GLN A 142 -7.34 18.67 15.41
N SER A 143 -7.24 17.73 16.34
CA SER A 143 -6.12 16.81 16.48
C SER A 143 -6.61 15.43 16.88
N THR A 144 -5.84 14.39 16.57
CA THR A 144 -6.14 13.01 16.96
C THR A 144 -4.86 12.23 17.21
N GLN A 145 -5.00 11.07 17.85
CA GLN A 145 -3.92 10.11 18.08
C GLN A 145 -4.30 8.79 17.42
N LEU A 146 -3.33 8.20 16.69
CA LEU A 146 -3.50 6.94 15.96
C LEU A 146 -2.35 6.00 16.28
N LEU A 147 -2.61 4.70 16.31
CA LEU A 147 -1.57 3.69 16.19
C LEU A 147 -1.46 3.26 14.74
N ILE A 148 -0.26 3.35 14.17
CA ILE A 148 0.00 3.07 12.75
C ILE A 148 1.08 2.01 12.62
N THR A 149 0.76 0.99 11.82
CA THR A 149 1.70 -0.08 11.46
C THR A 149 1.68 -0.28 9.94
N PRO A 150 2.71 0.19 9.23
CA PRO A 150 2.90 -0.11 7.81
C PRO A 150 3.57 -1.48 7.64
N GLU A 151 3.14 -2.23 6.63
CA GLU A 151 3.66 -3.55 6.30
C GLU A 151 3.73 -3.73 4.78
N HIS A 152 4.64 -4.59 4.33
CA HIS A 152 4.52 -5.23 3.03
C HIS A 152 4.10 -6.68 3.23
N ARG A 153 3.19 -7.14 2.38
CA ARG A 153 2.85 -8.56 2.27
C ARG A 153 3.07 -8.99 0.83
N GLY A 154 3.80 -10.08 0.66
CA GLY A 154 4.19 -10.63 -0.62
C GLY A 154 3.68 -12.06 -0.78
N THR A 155 3.11 -12.36 -1.94
CA THR A 155 2.76 -13.72 -2.34
C THR A 155 3.64 -14.14 -3.50
N PHE A 156 4.37 -15.23 -3.31
CA PHE A 156 5.13 -15.89 -4.35
C PHE A 156 4.24 -16.93 -5.05
N PHE A 157 4.23 -16.89 -6.38
CA PHE A 157 3.41 -17.78 -7.20
C PHE A 157 4.15 -18.22 -8.46
N GLY A 158 3.73 -19.35 -9.02
CA GLY A 158 4.25 -19.91 -10.26
C GLY A 158 3.16 -20.75 -10.94
N GLU A 159 3.53 -21.52 -11.96
CA GLU A 159 2.60 -22.44 -12.65
C GLU A 159 2.15 -23.58 -11.72
N ASP A 160 3.03 -24.00 -10.81
CA ASP A 160 2.76 -25.01 -9.80
C ASP A 160 2.16 -24.36 -8.55
N SER A 161 0.85 -24.53 -8.35
CA SER A 161 0.13 -23.99 -7.20
C SER A 161 0.56 -24.60 -5.86
N SER A 162 1.26 -25.74 -5.85
CA SER A 162 1.82 -26.32 -4.63
C SER A 162 3.01 -25.54 -4.07
N LYS A 163 3.57 -24.61 -4.85
CA LYS A 163 4.74 -23.79 -4.49
C LYS A 163 4.40 -22.35 -4.09
N LEU A 164 3.13 -22.11 -3.78
CA LEU A 164 2.70 -20.83 -3.19
C LEU A 164 3.45 -20.58 -1.89
N GLY A 165 3.85 -19.33 -1.70
CA GLY A 165 4.47 -18.89 -0.46
C GLY A 165 4.06 -17.48 -0.14
N GLU A 166 4.06 -17.14 1.14
CA GLU A 166 3.74 -15.80 1.61
C GLU A 166 4.83 -15.28 2.53
N VAL A 167 4.98 -13.96 2.56
CA VAL A 167 5.83 -13.25 3.50
C VAL A 167 5.12 -11.98 3.92
N ALA A 168 5.22 -11.63 5.19
CA ALA A 168 4.76 -10.36 5.73
C ALA A 168 5.85 -9.78 6.62
N TYR A 169 6.10 -8.48 6.47
CA TYR A 169 7.07 -7.78 7.30
C TYR A 169 6.65 -6.33 7.53
N ALA A 170 6.82 -5.87 8.77
CA ALA A 170 6.58 -4.49 9.14
C ALA A 170 7.65 -3.57 8.53
N LEU A 171 7.23 -2.36 8.17
CA LEU A 171 8.12 -1.31 7.70
C LEU A 171 8.44 -0.37 8.86
N PRO A 172 9.66 0.18 8.91
CA PRO A 172 9.97 1.23 9.86
C PRO A 172 9.09 2.46 9.58
N THR A 173 8.50 3.02 10.62
CA THR A 173 7.85 4.33 10.52
C THR A 173 8.90 5.44 10.47
N ALA A 174 8.61 6.56 9.82
CA ALA A 174 9.55 7.68 9.69
C ALA A 174 9.99 8.27 11.04
N THR A 175 9.18 8.07 12.08
CA THR A 175 9.44 8.54 13.45
C THR A 175 10.06 7.45 14.34
N GLY A 176 10.12 6.20 13.89
CA GLY A 176 10.49 5.03 14.70
C GLY A 176 9.46 4.66 15.77
N LYS A 177 8.28 5.27 15.76
CA LYS A 177 7.18 5.05 16.72
C LYS A 177 5.90 4.65 15.98
N SER A 178 5.05 3.84 16.61
CA SER A 178 3.72 3.51 16.09
C SER A 178 2.65 4.53 16.49
N LEU A 179 2.84 5.28 17.58
CA LEU A 179 1.92 6.35 17.98
C LEU A 179 2.17 7.60 17.14
N PHE A 180 1.14 8.04 16.42
CA PHE A 180 1.12 9.24 15.61
C PHE A 180 0.14 10.25 16.20
N GLU A 181 0.59 11.50 16.30
CA GLU A 181 -0.27 12.63 16.64
C GLU A 181 -0.47 13.47 15.38
N LEU A 182 -1.72 13.62 14.95
CA LEU A 182 -2.07 14.38 13.76
C LEU A 182 -2.85 15.62 14.16
N THR A 183 -2.39 16.77 13.70
CA THR A 183 -3.16 18.03 13.73
C THR A 183 -3.61 18.36 12.31
N LYS A 184 -4.83 18.88 12.16
CA LYS A 184 -5.28 19.47 10.90
C LYS A 184 -4.31 20.57 10.49
N GLY A 185 -3.96 20.61 9.20
CA GLY A 185 -3.29 21.78 8.65
C GLY A 185 -4.25 22.97 8.72
N VAL A 186 -3.73 24.13 9.14
CA VAL A 186 -4.43 25.41 9.01
C VAL A 186 -4.60 25.73 7.53
#